data_AF-A0A661AAT0-F1
#
_entry.id   AF-A0A661AAT0-F1
#
_cell.length_a   1.000
_cell.length_b   1.000
_cell.length_c   1.000
_cell.angle_alpha   90.00
_cell.angle_beta   90.00
_cell.angle_gamma   90.00
#
_symmetry.space_group_name_H-M   'P 1'
#
loop_
_entity.id
_entity.type
_entity.pdbx_description
1 polymer ?
#
loop_
_entity_poly.entity_id
_entity_poly.type
_entity_poly.pdbx_seq_one_letter_code
_entity_poly.pdbx_strand_id
1 'polypeptide(L)'
;EDYEEYPRDLERDKKLLEERGCDILFYPSVEEMYPPGFRTEVHVKEWSEVYCGASRPGHFKGVTTVVMKLFHIVKPHLAVFGEKDFQQLRIIERMVEDMDMDIKIIPGKIIREKDGLAMSSRNTYLSPDERKRATVLYRALVYARERIKEMENLDELKKEMREMIEREGGEVDYIVFIDPVTLEERKEKKSPMRCLLAVRMGKARLIDNMEIL
;
A
#
# COMPACT_ATOMS: atom_id res chain seq x y z
N GLU A 1 1.97 11.93 -9.32
CA GLU A 1 1.33 11.91 -7.99
C GLU A 1 0.34 13.06 -7.89
N ASP A 2 -0.46 13.07 -6.84
CA ASP A 2 -1.71 13.83 -6.68
C ASP A 2 -1.69 14.78 -5.48
N TYR A 3 -0.52 15.35 -5.09
CA TYR A 3 -0.40 16.14 -3.84
C TYR A 3 -1.38 17.32 -3.75
N GLU A 4 -1.50 18.11 -4.80
CA GLU A 4 -2.42 19.25 -4.86
C GLU A 4 -3.89 18.82 -4.95
N GLU A 5 -4.15 17.67 -5.55
CA GLU A 5 -5.50 17.12 -5.78
C GLU A 5 -5.91 16.12 -4.67
N TYR A 6 -5.08 15.93 -3.65
CA TYR A 6 -5.34 14.98 -2.59
C TYR A 6 -6.53 15.47 -1.75
N PRO A 7 -7.57 14.64 -1.52
CA PRO A 7 -8.75 15.07 -0.79
C PRO A 7 -8.39 15.47 0.64
N ARG A 8 -8.79 16.69 1.05
CA ARG A 8 -8.59 17.24 2.40
C ARG A 8 -9.95 17.71 2.94
N ASP A 9 -10.42 17.09 4.01
CA ASP A 9 -11.68 17.44 4.66
C ASP A 9 -11.55 17.27 6.19
N LEU A 10 -10.86 18.23 6.82
CA LEU A 10 -10.50 18.18 8.23
C LEU A 10 -11.73 18.08 9.15
N GLU A 11 -12.81 18.78 8.82
CA GLU A 11 -14.04 18.77 9.63
C GLU A 11 -14.71 17.39 9.61
N ARG A 12 -14.77 16.75 8.44
CA ARG A 12 -15.27 15.38 8.31
C ARG A 12 -14.38 14.40 9.08
N ASP A 13 -13.06 14.51 8.93
CA ASP A 13 -12.11 13.61 9.58
C ASP A 13 -12.16 13.73 11.11
N LYS A 14 -12.25 14.97 11.64
CA LYS A 14 -12.42 15.23 13.06
C LYS A 14 -13.67 14.56 13.62
N LYS A 15 -14.82 14.72 12.95
CA LYS A 15 -16.09 14.11 13.37
C LYS A 15 -15.98 12.58 13.42
N LEU A 16 -15.39 11.96 12.41
CA LEU A 16 -15.22 10.50 12.37
C LEU A 16 -14.30 9.98 13.49
N LEU A 17 -13.26 10.73 13.83
CA LEU A 17 -12.34 10.40 14.92
C LEU A 17 -13.00 10.58 16.29
N GLU A 18 -13.75 11.66 16.50
CA GLU A 18 -14.51 11.90 17.73
C GLU A 18 -15.56 10.81 17.98
N GLU A 19 -16.30 10.39 16.96
CA GLU A 19 -17.27 9.29 17.03
C GLU A 19 -16.62 7.93 17.38
N ARG A 20 -15.30 7.80 17.19
CA ARG A 20 -14.51 6.60 17.51
C ARG A 20 -13.71 6.73 18.79
N GLY A 21 -13.87 7.84 19.54
CA GLY A 21 -13.20 8.06 20.81
C GLY A 21 -11.71 8.37 20.67
N CYS A 22 -11.30 9.02 19.58
CA CYS A 22 -9.93 9.52 19.44
C CYS A 22 -9.68 10.68 20.42
N ASP A 23 -8.67 10.54 21.29
CA ASP A 23 -8.34 11.57 22.28
C ASP A 23 -7.65 12.80 21.66
N ILE A 24 -6.76 12.57 20.68
CA ILE A 24 -5.91 13.62 20.09
C ILE A 24 -5.80 13.42 18.57
N LEU A 25 -6.15 14.46 17.83
CA LEU A 25 -5.80 14.60 16.42
C LEU A 25 -4.57 15.50 16.29
N PHE A 26 -3.42 14.92 15.92
CA PHE A 26 -2.22 15.67 15.60
C PHE A 26 -2.25 16.11 14.12
N TYR A 27 -2.39 17.43 13.89
CA TYR A 27 -2.53 18.02 12.55
C TYR A 27 -1.56 19.19 12.36
N PRO A 28 -0.25 18.92 12.19
CA PRO A 28 0.76 19.96 12.02
C PRO A 28 0.73 20.56 10.61
N SER A 29 1.23 21.78 10.47
CA SER A 29 1.56 22.39 9.19
C SER A 29 2.79 21.74 8.53
N VAL A 30 2.98 22.01 7.23
CA VAL A 30 4.16 21.54 6.48
C VAL A 30 5.42 22.16 7.06
N GLU A 31 5.38 23.45 7.41
CA GLU A 31 6.50 24.22 7.94
C GLU A 31 6.93 23.74 9.34
N GLU A 32 5.97 23.32 10.18
CA GLU A 32 6.26 22.69 11.47
C GLU A 32 6.96 21.33 11.31
N MET A 33 6.51 20.53 10.34
CA MET A 33 7.14 19.25 10.06
C MET A 33 8.51 19.44 9.38
N TYR A 34 8.65 20.38 8.46
CA TYR A 34 9.82 20.56 7.60
C TYR A 34 10.26 22.03 7.55
N PRO A 35 10.93 22.52 8.60
CA PRO A 35 11.41 23.90 8.64
C PRO A 35 12.48 24.17 7.57
N PRO A 36 12.71 25.45 7.21
CA PRO A 36 13.76 25.81 6.27
C PRO A 36 15.12 25.23 6.68
N GLY A 37 15.77 24.52 5.74
CA GLY A 37 17.05 23.86 6.01
C GLY A 37 16.92 22.43 6.55
N PHE A 38 15.74 21.82 6.54
CA PHE A 38 15.62 20.38 6.79
C PHE A 38 16.44 19.57 5.76
N ARG A 39 17.27 18.63 6.26
CA ARG A 39 18.24 17.85 5.46
C ARG A 39 18.29 16.37 5.80
N THR A 40 17.57 15.92 6.83
CA THR A 40 17.62 14.53 7.29
C THR A 40 16.62 13.69 6.52
N GLU A 41 17.06 12.55 6.02
CA GLU A 41 16.20 11.55 5.38
C GLU A 41 16.47 10.17 5.97
N VAL A 42 15.43 9.36 6.04
CA VAL A 42 15.53 7.94 6.39
C VAL A 42 15.29 7.14 5.12
N HIS A 43 16.08 6.08 4.92
CA HIS A 43 15.98 5.26 3.72
C HIS A 43 16.26 3.79 4.04
N VAL A 44 15.23 2.95 3.90
CA VAL A 44 15.36 1.48 3.94
C VAL A 44 15.75 1.00 2.54
N LYS A 45 17.04 0.71 2.36
CA LYS A 45 17.64 0.37 1.06
C LYS A 45 17.00 -0.87 0.44
N GLU A 46 17.07 -0.98 -0.89
CA GLU A 46 16.57 -2.11 -1.71
C GLU A 46 15.04 -2.24 -1.71
N TRP A 47 14.43 -2.37 -0.53
CA TRP A 47 12.98 -2.51 -0.37
C TRP A 47 12.24 -1.25 -0.80
N SER A 48 12.85 -0.07 -0.64
CA SER A 48 12.29 1.22 -1.10
C SER A 48 12.42 1.44 -2.60
N GLU A 49 13.15 0.59 -3.32
CA GLU A 49 13.54 0.81 -4.73
C GLU A 49 12.81 -0.13 -5.70
N VAL A 50 12.10 -1.15 -5.18
CA VAL A 50 11.35 -2.14 -5.97
C VAL A 50 9.84 -1.82 -6.01
N TYR A 51 9.12 -2.42 -6.97
CA TYR A 51 7.65 -2.36 -7.08
C TYR A 51 7.07 -0.94 -7.03
N CYS A 52 6.31 -0.57 -5.98
CA CYS A 52 5.82 0.80 -5.83
C CYS A 52 6.96 1.83 -5.75
N GLY A 53 8.12 1.44 -5.21
CA GLY A 53 9.31 2.28 -5.11
C GLY A 53 9.92 2.56 -6.47
N ALA A 54 10.00 1.54 -7.34
CA ALA A 54 10.48 1.67 -8.71
C ALA A 54 9.59 2.64 -9.52
N SER A 55 8.26 2.50 -9.39
CA SER A 55 7.31 3.37 -10.10
C SER A 55 7.16 4.76 -9.45
N ARG A 56 7.67 4.97 -8.23
CA ARG A 56 7.58 6.24 -7.47
C ARG A 56 8.90 6.55 -6.76
N PRO A 57 9.95 6.95 -7.49
CA PRO A 57 11.26 7.23 -6.91
C PRO A 57 11.19 8.25 -5.77
N GLY A 58 11.79 7.93 -4.63
CA GLY A 58 11.78 8.77 -3.43
C GLY A 58 10.52 8.67 -2.56
N HIS A 59 9.47 7.96 -2.99
CA HIS A 59 8.23 7.83 -2.22
C HIS A 59 8.45 7.24 -0.83
N PHE A 60 9.10 6.07 -0.73
CA PHE A 60 9.32 5.41 0.55
C PHE A 60 10.34 6.12 1.44
N LYS A 61 11.26 6.89 0.85
CA LYS A 61 12.12 7.80 1.60
C LYS A 61 11.29 8.90 2.28
N GLY A 62 10.33 9.49 1.56
CA GLY A 62 9.38 10.42 2.16
C GLY A 62 8.55 9.78 3.28
N VAL A 63 8.03 8.58 3.05
CA VAL A 63 7.24 7.83 4.05
C VAL A 63 8.04 7.51 5.31
N THR A 64 9.22 6.91 5.17
CA THR A 64 10.07 6.56 6.31
C THR A 64 10.53 7.80 7.07
N THR A 65 10.87 8.89 6.36
CA THR A 65 11.25 10.16 6.99
C THR A 65 10.12 10.78 7.80
N VAL A 66 8.90 10.84 7.26
CA VAL A 66 7.75 11.41 7.99
C VAL A 66 7.35 10.51 9.16
N VAL A 67 7.32 9.19 8.97
CA VAL A 67 6.93 8.24 10.04
C VAL A 67 7.96 8.25 11.17
N MET A 68 9.26 8.30 10.86
CA MET A 68 10.31 8.44 11.88
C MET A 68 10.10 9.70 12.74
N LYS A 69 9.82 10.84 12.11
CA LYS A 69 9.50 12.09 12.84
C LYS A 69 8.26 11.93 13.71
N LEU A 70 7.19 11.34 13.17
CA LEU A 70 5.96 11.10 13.92
C LEU A 70 6.18 10.19 15.12
N PHE A 71 6.99 9.13 14.99
CA PHE A 71 7.35 8.25 16.09
C PHE A 71 8.14 8.97 17.19
N HIS A 72 9.04 9.88 16.83
CA HIS A 72 9.74 10.71 17.83
C HIS A 72 8.84 11.74 18.52
N ILE A 73 7.86 12.30 17.81
CA ILE A 73 6.92 13.31 18.35
C ILE A 73 5.90 12.65 19.27
N VAL A 74 5.22 11.61 18.78
CA VAL A 74 4.07 10.98 19.45
C VAL A 74 4.53 9.95 20.49
N LYS A 75 5.69 9.31 20.27
CA LYS A 75 6.21 8.20 21.09
C LYS A 75 5.17 7.10 21.34
N PRO A 76 4.58 6.52 20.27
CA PRO A 76 3.55 5.51 20.43
C PRO A 76 4.15 4.19 20.93
N HIS A 77 3.40 3.44 21.74
CA HIS A 77 3.75 2.04 22.04
C HIS A 77 3.35 1.10 20.89
N LEU A 78 2.22 1.43 20.22
CA LEU A 78 1.66 0.68 19.11
C LEU A 78 1.38 1.63 17.95
N ALA A 79 1.71 1.23 16.72
CA ALA A 79 1.35 1.98 15.52
C ALA A 79 0.67 1.06 14.49
N VAL A 80 -0.48 1.49 13.96
CA VAL A 80 -1.30 0.68 13.06
C VAL A 80 -1.09 1.11 11.62
N PHE A 81 -0.73 0.17 10.75
CA PHE A 81 -0.58 0.39 9.31
C PHE A 81 -1.41 -0.63 8.53
N GLY A 82 -2.11 -0.17 7.49
CA GLY A 82 -2.97 -1.03 6.69
C GLY A 82 -2.19 -2.01 5.80
N GLU A 83 -2.58 -3.28 5.78
CA GLU A 83 -2.01 -4.31 4.91
C GLU A 83 -2.21 -4.02 3.41
N LYS A 84 -3.12 -3.11 3.06
CA LYS A 84 -3.35 -2.70 1.66
C LYS A 84 -2.06 -2.14 1.05
N ASP A 85 -1.31 -1.37 1.82
CA ASP A 85 0.01 -0.84 1.47
C ASP A 85 1.11 -1.78 2.00
N PHE A 86 1.06 -3.06 1.62
CA PHE A 86 1.90 -4.11 2.22
C PHE A 86 3.41 -3.81 2.18
N GLN A 87 3.92 -3.29 1.06
CA GLN A 87 5.33 -2.87 0.96
C GLN A 87 5.68 -1.77 1.97
N GLN A 88 4.77 -0.80 2.19
CA GLN A 88 4.96 0.24 3.20
C GLN A 88 5.00 -0.37 4.60
N LEU A 89 4.06 -1.25 4.92
CA LEU A 89 4.01 -1.94 6.21
C LEU A 89 5.34 -2.64 6.50
N ARG A 90 5.85 -3.45 5.56
CA ARG A 90 7.12 -4.17 5.71
C ARG A 90 8.32 -3.24 5.82
N ILE A 91 8.35 -2.15 5.05
CA ILE A 91 9.40 -1.12 5.14
C ILE A 91 9.39 -0.44 6.52
N ILE A 92 8.22 -0.10 7.07
CA ILE A 92 8.10 0.51 8.39
C ILE A 92 8.47 -0.48 9.50
N GLU A 93 8.04 -1.74 9.40
CA GLU A 93 8.46 -2.80 10.33
C GLU A 93 9.99 -2.95 10.33
N ARG A 94 10.61 -2.99 9.15
CA ARG A 94 12.06 -3.08 9.04
C ARG A 94 12.77 -1.85 9.60
N MET A 95 12.26 -0.65 9.33
CA MET A 95 12.80 0.59 9.87
C MET A 95 12.75 0.61 11.40
N VAL A 96 11.65 0.16 12.01
CA VAL A 96 11.49 0.07 13.47
C VAL A 96 12.50 -0.91 14.07
N GLU A 97 12.66 -2.08 13.44
CA GLU A 97 13.62 -3.10 13.86
C GLU A 97 15.08 -2.61 13.73
N ASP A 98 15.46 -2.06 12.57
CA ASP A 98 16.83 -1.58 12.29
C ASP A 98 17.27 -0.41 13.18
N MET A 99 16.31 0.37 13.67
CA MET A 99 16.55 1.57 14.46
C MET A 99 16.31 1.35 15.96
N ASP A 100 16.20 0.09 16.39
CA ASP A 100 15.99 -0.32 17.79
C ASP A 100 14.82 0.43 18.47
N MET A 101 13.72 0.65 17.74
CA MET A 101 12.59 1.41 18.24
C MET A 101 11.66 0.52 19.08
N ASP A 102 11.30 0.98 20.28
CA ASP A 102 10.32 0.32 21.17
C ASP A 102 8.87 0.60 20.73
N ILE A 103 8.54 0.25 19.49
CA ILE A 103 7.24 0.47 18.87
C ILE A 103 6.79 -0.84 18.25
N LYS A 104 5.61 -1.33 18.63
CA LYS A 104 5.01 -2.49 17.97
C LYS A 104 4.15 -2.05 16.78
N ILE A 105 4.55 -2.46 15.59
CA ILE A 105 3.72 -2.28 14.39
C ILE A 105 2.60 -3.30 14.36
N ILE A 106 1.37 -2.84 14.14
CA ILE A 106 0.16 -3.66 14.07
C ILE A 106 -0.39 -3.62 12.64
N PRO A 107 -0.43 -4.75 11.93
CA PRO A 107 -1.05 -4.81 10.60
C PRO A 107 -2.58 -4.70 10.70
N GLY A 108 -3.14 -3.66 10.10
CA GLY A 108 -4.58 -3.48 9.93
C GLY A 108 -5.07 -4.19 8.68
N LYS A 109 -6.04 -5.11 8.83
CA LYS A 109 -6.58 -5.87 7.69
C LYS A 109 -7.08 -4.97 6.57
N ILE A 110 -6.95 -5.44 5.33
CA ILE A 110 -7.53 -4.77 4.17
C ILE A 110 -9.06 -4.72 4.34
N ILE A 111 -9.61 -3.52 4.50
CA ILE A 111 -11.05 -3.32 4.46
C ILE A 111 -11.48 -3.21 3.01
N ARG A 112 -12.50 -3.97 2.63
CA ARG A 112 -13.03 -4.05 1.27
C ARG A 112 -14.48 -3.58 1.26
N GLU A 113 -14.88 -2.97 0.15
CA GLU A 113 -16.29 -2.78 -0.18
C GLU A 113 -16.98 -4.15 -0.39
N LYS A 114 -18.31 -4.17 -0.40
CA LYS A 114 -19.09 -5.44 -0.44
C LYS A 114 -18.78 -6.34 -1.64
N ASP A 115 -18.26 -5.77 -2.73
CA ASP A 115 -17.87 -6.47 -3.95
C ASP A 115 -16.35 -6.67 -4.08
N GLY A 116 -15.62 -6.49 -2.99
CA GLY A 116 -14.22 -6.88 -2.86
C GLY A 116 -13.21 -5.80 -3.23
N LEU A 117 -13.63 -4.66 -3.81
CA LEU A 117 -12.72 -3.54 -4.06
C LEU A 117 -12.10 -3.06 -2.74
N ALA A 118 -10.76 -3.01 -2.67
CA ALA A 118 -10.08 -2.48 -1.49
C ALA A 118 -10.44 -1.01 -1.28
N MET A 119 -10.82 -0.65 -0.05
CA MET A 119 -11.15 0.74 0.27
C MET A 119 -9.93 1.63 0.12
N SER A 120 -10.12 2.77 -0.55
CA SER A 120 -9.07 3.74 -0.83
C SER A 120 -9.68 5.11 -1.01
N SER A 121 -9.06 6.16 -0.45
CA SER A 121 -9.47 7.54 -0.76
C SER A 121 -9.44 7.81 -2.26
N ARG A 122 -8.50 7.20 -2.99
CA ARG A 122 -8.40 7.28 -4.45
C ARG A 122 -9.56 6.65 -5.23
N ASN A 123 -10.46 5.89 -4.58
CA ASN A 123 -11.67 5.39 -5.25
C ASN A 123 -12.59 6.55 -5.67
N THR A 124 -12.49 7.74 -5.06
CA THR A 124 -13.26 8.93 -5.44
C THR A 124 -12.88 9.49 -6.81
N TYR A 125 -11.71 9.13 -7.35
CA TYR A 125 -11.27 9.53 -8.69
C TYR A 125 -11.86 8.65 -9.80
N LEU A 126 -12.50 7.53 -9.45
CA LEU A 126 -13.12 6.63 -10.40
C LEU A 126 -14.51 7.15 -10.78
N SER A 127 -14.80 7.19 -12.07
CA SER A 127 -16.19 7.28 -12.55
C SER A 127 -16.99 6.05 -12.09
N PRO A 128 -18.33 6.12 -12.08
CA PRO A 128 -19.17 4.98 -11.69
C PRO A 128 -18.88 3.68 -12.46
N ASP A 129 -18.53 3.78 -13.74
CA ASP A 129 -18.20 2.61 -14.57
C ASP A 129 -16.78 2.10 -14.30
N GLU A 130 -15.79 2.99 -14.16
CA GLU A 130 -14.43 2.61 -13.76
C GLU A 130 -14.42 1.94 -12.38
N ARG A 131 -15.23 2.42 -11.44
CA ARG A 131 -15.39 1.81 -10.11
C ARG A 131 -15.87 0.36 -10.27
N LYS A 132 -16.93 0.10 -11.05
CA LYS A 132 -17.43 -1.27 -11.25
C LYS A 132 -16.34 -2.18 -11.82
N ARG A 133 -15.60 -1.71 -12.82
CA ARG A 133 -14.51 -2.45 -13.47
C ARG A 133 -13.30 -2.66 -12.54
N ALA A 134 -13.00 -1.71 -11.65
CA ALA A 134 -11.89 -1.79 -10.69
C ALA A 134 -11.97 -3.00 -9.73
N THR A 135 -13.14 -3.62 -9.56
CA THR A 135 -13.28 -4.91 -8.84
C THR A 135 -12.45 -6.03 -9.47
N VAL A 136 -11.99 -5.88 -10.72
CA VAL A 136 -11.09 -6.82 -11.41
C VAL A 136 -9.76 -7.02 -10.66
N LEU A 137 -9.26 -6.03 -9.91
CA LEU A 137 -8.04 -6.18 -9.11
C LEU A 137 -8.20 -7.31 -8.09
N TYR A 138 -9.32 -7.29 -7.35
CA TYR A 138 -9.65 -8.33 -6.39
C TYR A 138 -9.93 -9.67 -7.07
N ARG A 139 -10.68 -9.67 -8.18
CA ARG A 139 -10.97 -10.90 -8.95
C ARG A 139 -9.68 -11.55 -9.47
N ALA A 140 -8.70 -10.78 -9.95
CA ALA A 140 -7.42 -11.29 -10.40
C ALA A 140 -6.59 -11.90 -9.26
N LEU A 141 -6.62 -11.30 -8.06
CA LEU A 141 -5.95 -11.87 -6.87
C LEU A 141 -6.61 -13.18 -6.42
N VAL A 142 -7.95 -13.24 -6.40
CA VAL A 142 -8.69 -14.47 -6.10
C VAL A 142 -8.37 -15.55 -7.12
N TYR A 143 -8.39 -15.20 -8.41
CA TYR A 143 -7.98 -16.09 -9.50
C TYR A 143 -6.59 -16.66 -9.26
N ALA A 144 -5.60 -15.81 -8.93
CA ALA A 144 -4.25 -16.25 -8.63
C ALA A 144 -4.19 -17.25 -7.48
N ARG A 145 -4.89 -16.96 -6.38
CA ARG A 145 -4.94 -17.84 -5.21
C ARG A 145 -5.58 -19.19 -5.51
N GLU A 146 -6.59 -19.24 -6.37
CA GLU A 146 -7.27 -20.48 -6.75
C GLU A 146 -6.44 -21.31 -7.74
N ARG A 147 -5.78 -20.65 -8.69
CA ARG A 147 -5.04 -21.31 -9.78
C ARG A 147 -3.61 -21.68 -9.44
N ILE A 148 -3.01 -21.10 -8.39
CA ILE A 148 -1.59 -21.29 -8.04
C ILE A 148 -1.18 -22.76 -7.89
N LYS A 149 -2.09 -23.61 -7.41
CA LYS A 149 -1.80 -25.04 -7.21
C LYS A 149 -1.78 -25.82 -8.53
N GLU A 150 -2.56 -25.38 -9.51
CA GLU A 150 -2.73 -26.06 -10.79
C GLU A 150 -1.77 -25.56 -11.87
N MET A 151 -1.39 -24.27 -11.81
CA MET A 151 -0.48 -23.69 -12.79
C MET A 151 0.97 -24.00 -12.44
N GLU A 152 1.76 -24.49 -13.40
CA GLU A 152 3.17 -24.80 -13.17
C GLU A 152 4.06 -23.55 -13.15
N ASN A 153 3.70 -22.54 -13.94
CA ASN A 153 4.50 -21.35 -14.18
C ASN A 153 3.85 -20.07 -13.62
N LEU A 154 4.57 -19.36 -12.75
CA LEU A 154 4.11 -18.08 -12.19
C LEU A 154 3.96 -16.99 -13.26
N ASP A 155 4.79 -16.97 -14.31
CA ASP A 155 4.73 -15.96 -15.35
C ASP A 155 3.50 -16.11 -16.24
N GLU A 156 3.06 -17.36 -16.48
CA GLU A 156 1.78 -17.62 -17.14
C GLU A 156 0.61 -17.12 -16.28
N LEU A 157 0.66 -17.36 -14.96
CA LEU A 157 -0.36 -16.85 -14.05
C LEU A 157 -0.38 -15.31 -14.01
N LYS A 158 0.78 -14.64 -13.95
CA LYS A 158 0.88 -13.18 -14.05
C LYS A 158 0.29 -12.67 -15.36
N LYS A 159 0.54 -13.39 -16.48
CA LYS A 159 0.01 -13.03 -17.80
C LYS A 159 -1.51 -13.11 -17.82
N GLU A 160 -2.11 -14.18 -17.32
CA GLU A 160 -3.57 -14.33 -17.25
C GLU A 160 -4.21 -13.25 -16.36
N MET A 161 -3.62 -12.97 -15.19
CA MET A 161 -4.07 -11.86 -14.33
C MET A 161 -4.00 -10.51 -15.05
N ARG A 162 -2.91 -10.24 -15.79
CA ARG A 162 -2.74 -9.03 -16.58
C ARG A 162 -3.83 -8.91 -17.64
N GLU A 163 -4.08 -9.97 -18.41
CA GLU A 163 -5.13 -9.98 -19.44
C GLU A 163 -6.52 -9.75 -18.85
N MET A 164 -6.83 -10.31 -17.68
CA MET A 164 -8.09 -10.04 -16.98
C MET A 164 -8.27 -8.55 -16.69
N ILE A 165 -7.22 -7.91 -16.18
CA ILE A 165 -7.23 -6.49 -15.81
C ILE A 165 -7.31 -5.59 -17.05
N GLU A 166 -6.54 -5.89 -18.09
CA GLU A 166 -6.49 -5.10 -19.33
C GLU A 166 -7.81 -5.16 -20.11
N ARG A 167 -8.50 -6.30 -20.11
CA ARG A 167 -9.85 -6.44 -20.71
C ARG A 167 -10.90 -5.53 -20.06
N GLU A 168 -10.70 -5.16 -18.81
CA GLU A 168 -11.56 -4.24 -18.06
C GLU A 168 -11.07 -2.77 -18.15
N GLY A 169 -10.08 -2.52 -19.02
CA GLY A 169 -9.51 -1.19 -19.27
C GLY A 169 -8.49 -0.72 -18.23
N GLY A 170 -7.96 -1.64 -17.41
CA GLY A 170 -6.89 -1.33 -16.46
C GLY A 170 -5.51 -1.42 -17.11
N GLU A 171 -4.66 -0.43 -16.85
CA GLU A 171 -3.24 -0.46 -17.23
C GLU A 171 -2.42 -0.99 -16.06
N VAL A 172 -1.81 -2.16 -16.22
CA VAL A 172 -1.02 -2.81 -15.17
C VAL A 172 0.35 -2.14 -15.02
N ASP A 173 0.62 -1.59 -13.84
CA ASP A 173 1.95 -1.07 -13.48
C ASP A 173 2.87 -2.24 -13.10
N TYR A 174 2.41 -3.09 -12.18
CA TYR A 174 3.07 -4.35 -11.89
C TYR A 174 2.09 -5.39 -11.32
N ILE A 175 2.45 -6.66 -11.49
CA ILE A 175 1.93 -7.82 -10.77
C ILE A 175 3.15 -8.64 -10.36
N VAL A 176 3.32 -8.89 -9.07
CA VAL A 176 4.49 -9.62 -8.57
C VAL A 176 4.11 -10.56 -7.45
N PHE A 177 4.69 -11.76 -7.47
CA PHE A 177 4.62 -12.71 -6.37
C PHE A 177 5.89 -12.56 -5.53
N ILE A 178 5.74 -12.37 -4.23
CA ILE A 178 6.86 -12.09 -3.32
C ILE A 178 6.87 -13.04 -2.12
N ASP A 179 8.04 -13.18 -1.51
CA ASP A 179 8.16 -13.61 -0.12
C ASP A 179 7.67 -12.45 0.78
N PRO A 180 6.62 -12.65 1.60
CA PRO A 180 6.09 -11.57 2.43
C PRO A 180 7.06 -11.12 3.55
N VAL A 181 8.09 -11.92 3.88
CA VAL A 181 9.08 -11.57 4.89
C VAL A 181 10.20 -10.74 4.30
N THR A 182 10.78 -11.18 3.18
CA THR A 182 11.96 -10.55 2.56
C THR A 182 11.64 -9.52 1.48
N LEU A 183 10.38 -9.45 1.02
CA LEU A 183 9.93 -8.70 -0.15
C LEU A 183 10.62 -9.12 -1.47
N GLU A 184 11.36 -10.22 -1.49
CA GLU A 184 12.00 -10.71 -2.72
C GLU A 184 10.98 -11.37 -3.64
N GLU A 185 11.15 -11.21 -4.96
CA GLU A 185 10.30 -11.87 -5.94
C GLU A 185 10.49 -13.39 -5.90
N ARG A 186 9.36 -14.11 -5.84
CA ARG A 186 9.31 -15.56 -5.95
C ARG A 186 9.36 -15.96 -7.42
N LYS A 187 10.39 -16.72 -7.79
CA LYS A 187 10.51 -17.40 -9.10
C LYS A 187 9.83 -18.78 -9.11
N GLU A 188 9.60 -19.34 -7.94
CA GLU A 188 9.03 -20.68 -7.75
C GLU A 188 7.83 -20.62 -6.80
N LYS A 189 6.94 -21.61 -6.91
CA LYS A 189 5.73 -21.76 -6.08
C LYS A 189 6.07 -22.24 -4.66
N LYS A 190 6.67 -21.36 -3.87
CA LYS A 190 7.10 -21.63 -2.50
C LYS A 190 6.38 -20.75 -1.48
N SER A 191 5.78 -21.39 -0.48
CA SER A 191 5.19 -20.73 0.68
C SER A 191 6.30 -20.19 1.63
N PRO A 192 6.10 -19.03 2.30
CA PRO A 192 4.96 -18.14 2.13
C PRO A 192 5.07 -17.31 0.84
N MET A 193 3.93 -16.96 0.25
CA MET A 193 3.85 -16.17 -0.98
C MET A 193 2.69 -15.18 -0.94
N ARG A 194 2.94 -13.93 -1.30
CA ARG A 194 1.93 -12.88 -1.45
C ARG A 194 2.01 -12.27 -2.85
N CYS A 195 0.87 -12.01 -3.48
CA CYS A 195 0.80 -11.27 -4.73
C CYS A 195 0.55 -9.79 -4.43
N LEU A 196 1.39 -8.90 -4.96
CA LEU A 196 1.16 -7.45 -4.99
C LEU A 196 0.78 -7.05 -6.41
N LEU A 197 -0.19 -6.14 -6.54
CA LEU A 197 -0.48 -5.52 -7.83
C LEU A 197 -0.72 -4.01 -7.70
N ALA A 198 -0.40 -3.31 -8.78
CA ALA A 198 -0.75 -1.91 -8.97
C ALA A 198 -1.29 -1.72 -10.38
N VAL A 199 -2.41 -1.01 -10.49
CA VAL A 199 -3.16 -0.83 -11.75
C VAL A 199 -3.63 0.61 -11.83
N ARG A 200 -3.48 1.23 -13.00
CA ARG A 200 -4.14 2.50 -13.32
C ARG A 200 -5.49 2.21 -13.95
N MET A 201 -6.54 2.80 -13.39
CA MET A 201 -7.90 2.77 -13.92
C MET A 201 -8.36 4.22 -14.09
N GLY A 202 -8.41 4.69 -15.34
CA GLY A 202 -8.58 6.11 -15.62
C GLY A 202 -7.44 6.93 -15.00
N LYS A 203 -7.79 7.92 -14.17
CA LYS A 203 -6.80 8.74 -13.43
C LYS A 203 -6.31 8.09 -12.13
N ALA A 204 -7.01 7.08 -11.62
CA ALA A 204 -6.70 6.50 -10.33
C ALA A 204 -5.63 5.41 -10.46
N ARG A 205 -4.53 5.53 -9.70
CA ARG A 205 -3.60 4.41 -9.48
C ARG A 205 -4.03 3.65 -8.22
N LEU A 206 -4.57 2.45 -8.42
CA LEU A 206 -5.05 1.56 -7.38
C LEU A 206 -3.98 0.50 -7.08
N ILE A 207 -3.96 0.04 -5.83
CA ILE A 207 -3.12 -1.08 -5.40
C ILE A 207 -4.00 -2.06 -4.64
N ASP A 208 -3.63 -3.32 -4.71
CA ASP A 208 -4.22 -4.39 -3.91
C ASP A 208 -3.19 -5.51 -3.75
N ASN A 209 -3.40 -6.38 -2.77
CA ASN A 209 -2.56 -7.55 -2.57
C ASN A 209 -3.31 -8.66 -1.83
N MET A 210 -2.80 -9.89 -1.94
CA MET A 210 -3.38 -11.06 -1.30
C MET A 210 -2.33 -12.14 -1.04
N GLU A 211 -2.43 -12.81 0.11
CA GLU A 211 -1.71 -14.05 0.38
C GLU A 211 -2.17 -15.17 -0.56
N ILE A 212 -1.21 -15.88 -1.15
CA ILE A 212 -1.43 -16.87 -2.21
C ILE A 212 -1.08 -18.28 -1.74
N LEU A 213 0.05 -18.46 -1.04
CA LEU A 213 0.55 -19.72 -0.47
C LEU A 213 1.17 -19.51 0.91
#